data_AF-A0A443SRD4-F1
#
_entry.id   AF-A0A443SRD4-F1
#
_cell.length_a   1.000
_cell.length_b   1.000
_cell.length_c   1.000
_cell.angle_alpha   90.00
_cell.angle_beta   90.00
_cell.angle_gamma   90.00
#
_symmetry.space_group_name_H-M   'P 1'
#
loop_
_entity.id
_entity.type
_entity.pdbx_description
1 polymer ?
#
loop_
_entity_poly.entity_id
_entity_poly.type
_entity_poly.pdbx_seq_one_letter_code
_entity_poly.pdbx_strand_id
1 'polypeptide(L)'
;MHEKFVSPSRSLSPSESIRRREMREAKANETRERILEEKAQKFKASAKKAEEIKATKEDKQQSILKSVESKLQRAEELKKQHIEKIRKKAHDEQSKVNEIQFINTLEAENKRHEILTREKDSEARLHDLQKERQRKNEEKAAKEAAVEERRKAAEAGRQARIEEMQEKRKQKDEKIERHMQNKEKERQEFASQKASEREQKLSAKNAAYQATVEALQKKIQQKLEESKRRHEENIAQIRQKAFELSICRCSAAATSNEDAPGSVPYETKKMCSLCKVFIGSEVYLYSHLRGKVHQDAIKVQHCGQTPSLEELECYNLKYIVDAPRIADSDFNPELERLDKERIKGVKKRCKKLKQKMLAKSIAFEANWKPMESEIITRKSKMIKCLKEVKKQLQIEKDTCISGPWPQKMILVLDRTLNEMERLLCTDGINVSVFEQNAFASCEGLKIMCELLNKIVETKKDKLCPIPNKTLIHLLLAENTPGVISSRKYDSVIAGISKHLACVINTVCYSSTAMVDRVEFNQRVQDVIRYANRIFQFSYY
;
A
#
# COMPACT_ATOMS: atom_id res chain seq x y z
N MET A 1 1.94 -226.69 -29.36
CA MET A 1 3.17 -227.50 -29.54
C MET A 1 4.13 -227.14 -28.42
N HIS A 2 4.31 -228.08 -27.48
CA HIS A 2 5.38 -228.04 -26.49
C HIS A 2 6.74 -227.90 -27.18
N GLU A 3 7.64 -227.10 -26.60
CA GLU A 3 9.04 -227.50 -26.55
C GLU A 3 9.71 -226.97 -25.30
N LYS A 4 10.51 -227.88 -24.73
CA LYS A 4 10.95 -227.91 -23.35
C LYS A 4 12.12 -226.95 -23.12
N PHE A 5 12.13 -226.40 -21.92
CA PHE A 5 13.30 -226.11 -21.10
C PHE A 5 14.65 -226.56 -21.68
N VAL A 6 15.40 -225.60 -22.22
CA VAL A 6 16.87 -225.62 -22.20
C VAL A 6 17.32 -224.19 -21.93
N SER A 7 17.75 -223.91 -20.69
CA SER A 7 18.40 -222.64 -20.34
C SER A 7 19.72 -222.53 -21.10
N PRO A 8 19.87 -221.56 -22.02
CA PRO A 8 21.11 -221.40 -22.76
C PRO A 8 22.15 -220.74 -21.85
N SER A 9 22.99 -221.59 -21.26
CA SER A 9 24.40 -221.33 -20.91
C SER A 9 24.61 -220.34 -19.75
N ARG A 10 24.85 -220.71 -18.48
CA ARG A 10 25.73 -221.77 -17.94
C ARG A 10 27.03 -221.99 -18.74
N SER A 11 27.63 -220.90 -19.23
CA SER A 11 29.09 -220.73 -19.47
C SER A 11 29.43 -219.38 -20.15
N LEU A 12 28.67 -218.31 -19.89
CA LEU A 12 29.17 -216.97 -20.25
C LEU A 12 30.43 -216.72 -19.42
N SER A 13 31.54 -216.43 -20.08
CA SER A 13 32.80 -216.08 -19.42
C SER A 13 32.52 -215.02 -18.35
N PRO A 14 33.19 -215.06 -17.17
CA PRO A 14 33.11 -213.98 -16.20
C PRO A 14 33.22 -212.59 -16.84
N SER A 15 34.02 -212.46 -17.90
CA SER A 15 34.17 -211.23 -18.69
C SER A 15 32.87 -210.78 -19.40
N GLU A 16 32.07 -211.67 -19.98
CA GLU A 16 30.82 -211.30 -20.68
C GLU A 16 29.68 -210.95 -19.71
N SER A 17 29.61 -211.60 -18.55
CA SER A 17 28.64 -211.29 -17.49
C SER A 17 28.93 -209.94 -16.81
N ILE A 18 30.23 -209.67 -16.53
CA ILE A 18 30.72 -208.37 -16.05
C ILE A 18 30.40 -207.29 -17.08
N ARG A 19 30.72 -207.50 -18.37
CA ARG A 19 30.43 -206.55 -19.45
C ARG A 19 28.94 -206.20 -19.58
N ARG A 20 28.03 -207.17 -19.40
CA ARG A 20 26.57 -206.91 -19.37
C ARG A 20 26.09 -206.17 -18.12
N ARG A 21 26.75 -206.36 -16.97
CA ARG A 21 26.48 -205.58 -15.74
C ARG A 21 26.96 -204.15 -15.92
N GLU A 22 28.20 -203.97 -16.36
CA GLU A 22 28.81 -202.68 -16.69
C GLU A 22 27.98 -201.94 -17.74
N MET A 23 27.47 -202.62 -18.78
CA MET A 23 26.59 -202.00 -19.78
C MET A 23 25.26 -201.53 -19.17
N ARG A 24 24.69 -202.26 -18.21
CA ARG A 24 23.46 -201.84 -17.50
C ARG A 24 23.73 -200.67 -16.55
N GLU A 25 24.85 -200.70 -15.83
CA GLU A 25 25.29 -199.61 -14.96
C GLU A 25 25.65 -198.35 -15.76
N ALA A 26 26.34 -198.50 -16.89
CA ALA A 26 26.64 -197.42 -17.82
C ALA A 26 25.36 -196.80 -18.39
N LYS A 27 24.38 -197.62 -18.81
CA LYS A 27 23.08 -197.11 -19.27
C LYS A 27 22.28 -196.41 -18.17
N ALA A 28 22.35 -196.91 -16.93
CA ALA A 28 21.75 -196.26 -15.78
C ALA A 28 22.44 -194.93 -15.44
N ASN A 29 23.78 -194.86 -15.56
CA ASN A 29 24.56 -193.64 -15.38
C ASN A 29 24.30 -192.63 -16.49
N GLU A 30 24.28 -193.04 -17.75
CA GLU A 30 23.90 -192.20 -18.90
C GLU A 30 22.49 -191.61 -18.71
N THR A 31 21.54 -192.43 -18.22
CA THR A 31 20.18 -191.94 -17.91
C THR A 31 20.19 -190.93 -16.76
N ARG A 32 20.99 -191.14 -15.70
CA ARG A 32 21.16 -190.18 -14.59
C ARG A 32 21.79 -188.88 -15.05
N GLU A 33 22.85 -188.96 -15.84
CA GLU A 33 23.54 -187.81 -16.45
C GLU A 33 22.57 -187.02 -17.32
N ARG A 34 21.79 -187.68 -18.18
CA ARG A 34 20.75 -187.04 -18.98
C ARG A 34 19.72 -186.31 -18.12
N ILE A 35 19.23 -186.92 -17.03
CA ILE A 35 18.29 -186.26 -16.11
C ILE A 35 18.94 -185.04 -15.41
N LEU A 36 20.21 -185.13 -15.03
CA LEU A 36 20.95 -184.02 -14.42
C LEU A 36 21.19 -182.88 -15.42
N GLU A 37 21.54 -183.20 -16.66
CA GLU A 37 21.68 -182.24 -17.75
C GLU A 37 20.34 -181.57 -18.07
N GLU A 38 19.25 -182.33 -18.18
CA GLU A 38 17.90 -181.77 -18.36
C GLU A 38 17.51 -180.84 -17.20
N LYS A 39 17.83 -181.21 -15.94
CA LYS A 39 17.62 -180.34 -14.78
C LYS A 39 18.49 -179.08 -14.84
N ALA A 40 19.77 -179.20 -15.17
CA ALA A 40 20.69 -178.07 -15.32
C ALA A 40 20.25 -177.13 -16.46
N GLN A 41 19.79 -177.68 -17.58
CA GLN A 41 19.21 -176.93 -18.68
C GLN A 41 17.93 -176.19 -18.24
N LYS A 42 17.05 -176.84 -17.47
CA LYS A 42 15.87 -176.17 -16.88
C LYS A 42 16.25 -175.03 -15.94
N PHE A 43 17.24 -175.23 -15.07
CA PHE A 43 17.74 -174.16 -14.20
C PHE A 43 18.35 -173.00 -14.99
N LYS A 44 19.19 -173.28 -15.99
CA LYS A 44 19.75 -172.26 -16.89
C LYS A 44 18.66 -171.49 -17.64
N ALA A 45 17.63 -172.18 -18.14
CA ALA A 45 16.50 -171.55 -18.79
C ALA A 45 15.69 -170.65 -17.83
N SER A 46 15.48 -171.09 -16.58
CA SER A 46 14.82 -170.29 -15.55
C SER A 46 15.66 -169.08 -15.12
N ALA A 47 16.99 -169.24 -14.97
CA ALA A 47 17.91 -168.14 -14.66
C ALA A 47 17.94 -167.09 -15.79
N LYS A 48 18.04 -167.53 -17.04
CA LYS A 48 17.95 -166.66 -18.22
C LYS A 48 16.63 -165.89 -18.26
N LYS A 49 15.49 -166.55 -17.99
CA LYS A 49 14.19 -165.88 -17.88
C LYS A 49 14.15 -164.85 -16.75
N ALA A 50 14.77 -165.14 -15.59
CA ALA A 50 14.85 -164.19 -14.48
C ALA A 50 15.70 -162.96 -14.83
N GLU A 51 16.82 -163.15 -15.55
CA GLU A 51 17.64 -162.05 -16.08
C GLU A 51 16.90 -161.22 -17.12
N GLU A 52 16.17 -161.84 -18.05
CA GLU A 52 15.31 -161.14 -19.02
C GLU A 52 14.21 -160.33 -18.32
N ILE A 53 13.58 -160.88 -17.27
CA ILE A 53 12.60 -160.15 -16.45
C ILE A 53 13.26 -158.98 -15.71
N LYS A 54 14.49 -159.14 -15.22
CA LYS A 54 15.23 -158.06 -14.56
C LYS A 54 15.59 -156.95 -15.54
N ALA A 55 16.15 -157.31 -16.70
CA ALA A 55 16.48 -156.36 -17.77
C ALA A 55 15.23 -155.58 -18.23
N THR A 56 14.11 -156.28 -18.48
CA THR A 56 12.86 -155.61 -18.86
C THR A 56 12.28 -154.71 -17.77
N LYS A 57 12.50 -155.01 -16.47
CA LYS A 57 12.15 -154.11 -15.36
C LYS A 57 13.05 -152.88 -15.31
N GLU A 58 14.36 -153.06 -15.49
CA GLU A 58 15.34 -151.97 -15.53
C GLU A 58 15.07 -151.03 -16.72
N ASP A 59 14.79 -151.58 -17.91
CA ASP A 59 14.39 -150.80 -19.09
C ASP A 59 13.11 -149.99 -18.85
N LYS A 60 12.11 -150.61 -18.20
CA LYS A 60 10.87 -149.90 -17.81
C LYS A 60 11.18 -148.77 -16.81
N GLN A 61 12.03 -149.00 -15.82
CA GLN A 61 12.41 -147.99 -14.84
C GLN A 61 13.19 -146.83 -15.50
N GLN A 62 14.14 -147.12 -16.38
CA GLN A 62 14.87 -146.11 -17.13
C GLN A 62 13.94 -145.31 -18.07
N SER A 63 12.99 -145.98 -18.72
CA SER A 63 11.98 -145.31 -19.55
C SER A 63 11.10 -144.35 -18.73
N ILE A 64 10.68 -144.75 -17.52
CA ILE A 64 9.94 -143.88 -16.60
C ILE A 64 10.80 -142.69 -16.16
N LEU A 65 12.06 -142.91 -15.74
CA LEU A 65 12.96 -141.83 -15.32
C LEU A 65 13.18 -140.81 -16.44
N LYS A 66 13.48 -141.27 -17.66
CA LYS A 66 13.62 -140.40 -18.85
C LYS A 66 12.34 -139.62 -19.15
N SER A 67 11.18 -140.26 -18.99
CA SER A 67 9.88 -139.59 -19.17
C SER A 67 9.67 -138.49 -18.12
N VAL A 68 9.98 -138.77 -16.85
CA VAL A 68 9.88 -137.79 -15.75
C VAL A 68 10.85 -136.64 -15.95
N GLU A 69 12.11 -136.91 -16.28
CA GLU A 69 13.13 -135.90 -16.55
C GLU A 69 12.72 -134.98 -17.71
N SER A 70 12.24 -135.56 -18.83
CA SER A 70 11.75 -134.78 -19.96
C SER A 70 10.54 -133.91 -19.58
N LYS A 71 9.64 -134.40 -18.71
CA LYS A 71 8.51 -133.60 -18.20
C LYS A 71 9.00 -132.45 -17.31
N LEU A 72 9.98 -132.69 -16.44
CA LEU A 72 10.57 -131.66 -15.58
C LEU A 72 11.30 -130.59 -16.40
N GLN A 73 12.12 -130.97 -17.38
CA GLN A 73 12.79 -130.04 -18.28
C GLN A 73 11.80 -129.19 -19.07
N ARG A 74 10.72 -129.79 -19.61
CA ARG A 74 9.66 -129.02 -20.28
C ARG A 74 8.96 -128.07 -19.32
N ALA A 75 8.68 -128.49 -18.09
CA ALA A 75 8.07 -127.62 -17.08
C ALA A 75 9.00 -126.45 -16.71
N GLU A 76 10.30 -126.69 -16.60
CA GLU A 76 11.31 -125.66 -16.33
C GLU A 76 11.43 -124.68 -17.50
N GLU A 77 11.46 -125.17 -18.74
CA GLU A 77 11.50 -124.35 -19.95
C GLU A 77 10.25 -123.48 -20.07
N LEU A 78 9.05 -124.07 -19.87
CA LEU A 78 7.80 -123.31 -19.86
C LEU A 78 7.78 -122.25 -18.75
N LYS A 79 8.32 -122.57 -17.55
CA LYS A 79 8.46 -121.61 -16.46
C LYS A 79 9.42 -120.47 -16.82
N LYS A 80 10.59 -120.78 -17.41
CA LYS A 80 11.56 -119.77 -17.87
C LYS A 80 10.95 -118.87 -18.93
N GLN A 81 10.27 -119.42 -19.93
CA GLN A 81 9.55 -118.65 -20.95
C GLN A 81 8.45 -117.77 -20.35
N HIS A 82 7.70 -118.27 -19.36
CA HIS A 82 6.68 -117.47 -18.69
C HIS A 82 7.28 -116.29 -17.93
N ILE A 83 8.35 -116.51 -17.16
CA ILE A 83 9.06 -115.44 -16.43
C ILE A 83 9.63 -114.42 -17.42
N GLU A 84 10.20 -114.86 -18.54
CA GLU A 84 10.73 -113.95 -19.56
C GLU A 84 9.63 -113.11 -20.22
N LYS A 85 8.44 -113.68 -20.47
CA LYS A 85 7.27 -112.92 -20.91
C LYS A 85 6.84 -111.87 -19.89
N ILE A 86 6.85 -112.20 -18.60
CA ILE A 86 6.55 -111.23 -17.52
C ILE A 86 7.60 -110.11 -17.51
N ARG A 87 8.89 -110.43 -17.61
CA ARG A 87 9.98 -109.44 -17.64
C ARG A 87 9.86 -108.50 -18.82
N LYS A 88 9.65 -109.03 -20.03
CA LYS A 88 9.42 -108.20 -21.23
C LYS A 88 8.23 -107.28 -21.05
N LYS A 89 7.09 -107.82 -20.59
CA LYS A 89 5.89 -107.01 -20.34
C LYS A 89 6.16 -105.90 -19.30
N ALA A 90 6.87 -106.19 -18.22
CA ALA A 90 7.22 -105.19 -17.22
C ALA A 90 8.15 -104.09 -17.79
N HIS A 91 9.09 -104.46 -18.65
CA HIS A 91 9.97 -103.50 -19.32
C HIS A 91 9.22 -102.62 -20.33
N ASP A 92 8.27 -103.20 -21.06
CA ASP A 92 7.40 -102.46 -21.99
C ASP A 92 6.52 -101.47 -21.21
N GLU A 93 5.91 -101.89 -20.10
CA GLU A 93 5.14 -100.98 -19.23
C GLU A 93 6.03 -99.89 -18.61
N GLN A 94 7.26 -100.21 -18.20
CA GLN A 94 8.20 -99.21 -17.70
C GLN A 94 8.57 -98.19 -18.80
N SER A 95 8.77 -98.64 -20.04
CA SER A 95 9.05 -97.76 -21.18
C SER A 95 7.87 -96.83 -21.46
N LYS A 96 6.63 -97.33 -21.40
CA LYS A 96 5.42 -96.49 -21.51
C LYS A 96 5.32 -95.45 -20.41
N VAL A 97 5.62 -95.83 -19.15
CA VAL A 97 5.61 -94.87 -18.03
C VAL A 97 6.67 -93.78 -18.22
N ASN A 98 7.88 -94.15 -18.64
CA ASN A 98 8.94 -93.20 -18.92
C ASN A 98 8.55 -92.25 -20.07
N GLU A 99 7.90 -92.76 -21.12
CA GLU A 99 7.42 -91.95 -22.25
C GLU A 99 6.31 -90.98 -21.84
N ILE A 100 5.36 -91.41 -21.00
CA ILE A 100 4.34 -90.54 -20.42
C ILE A 100 4.98 -89.42 -19.57
N GLN A 101 5.99 -89.76 -18.75
CA GLN A 101 6.71 -88.76 -17.95
C GLN A 101 7.45 -87.74 -18.84
N PHE A 102 8.07 -88.21 -19.92
CA PHE A 102 8.74 -87.34 -20.88
C PHE A 102 7.76 -86.39 -21.57
N ILE A 103 6.64 -86.90 -22.08
CA ILE A 103 5.59 -86.10 -22.70
C ILE A 103 5.04 -85.07 -21.71
N ASN A 104 4.71 -85.47 -20.47
CA ASN A 104 4.21 -84.55 -19.45
C ASN A 104 5.22 -83.44 -19.11
N THR A 105 6.52 -83.77 -19.09
CA THR A 105 7.58 -82.79 -18.84
C THR A 105 7.67 -81.79 -19.98
N LEU A 106 7.69 -82.27 -21.24
CA LEU A 106 7.68 -81.41 -22.42
C LEU A 106 6.43 -80.53 -22.51
N GLU A 107 5.25 -81.07 -22.20
CA GLU A 107 4.01 -80.29 -22.16
C GLU A 107 4.06 -79.20 -21.08
N ALA A 108 4.63 -79.51 -19.92
CA ALA A 108 4.79 -78.52 -18.85
C ALA A 108 5.77 -77.40 -19.27
N GLU A 109 6.87 -77.74 -19.94
CA GLU A 109 7.81 -76.77 -20.51
C GLU A 109 7.17 -75.91 -21.61
N ASN A 110 6.43 -76.52 -22.54
CA ASN A 110 5.70 -75.80 -23.58
C ASN A 110 4.66 -74.83 -22.98
N LYS A 111 3.89 -75.26 -21.98
CA LYS A 111 2.95 -74.37 -21.27
C LYS A 111 3.67 -73.20 -20.60
N ARG A 112 4.82 -73.42 -19.97
CA ARG A 112 5.64 -72.34 -19.40
C ARG A 112 6.10 -71.37 -20.48
N HIS A 113 6.57 -71.87 -21.63
CA HIS A 113 6.99 -71.04 -22.75
C HIS A 113 5.83 -70.21 -23.34
N GLU A 114 4.65 -70.79 -23.50
CA GLU A 114 3.45 -70.07 -23.97
C GLU A 114 3.03 -68.96 -23.00
N ILE A 115 3.07 -69.24 -21.69
CA ILE A 115 2.78 -68.23 -20.66
C ILE A 115 3.78 -67.08 -20.74
N LEU A 116 5.09 -67.38 -20.73
CA LEU A 116 6.14 -66.36 -20.81
C LEU A 116 6.06 -65.53 -22.09
N THR A 117 5.73 -66.16 -23.23
CA THR A 117 5.57 -65.44 -24.50
C THR A 117 4.39 -64.48 -24.45
N ARG A 118 3.25 -64.93 -23.91
CA ARG A 118 2.06 -64.09 -23.75
C ARG A 118 2.26 -62.94 -22.76
N GLU A 119 3.02 -63.16 -21.70
CA GLU A 119 3.42 -62.10 -20.76
C GLU A 119 4.29 -61.05 -21.45
N LYS A 120 5.34 -61.47 -22.18
CA LYS A 120 6.18 -60.57 -22.98
C LYS A 120 5.38 -59.75 -23.98
N ASP A 121 4.45 -60.37 -24.70
CA ASP A 121 3.59 -59.66 -25.65
C ASP A 121 2.68 -58.64 -24.95
N SER A 122 2.18 -58.97 -23.75
CA SER A 122 1.38 -58.05 -22.94
C SER A 122 2.19 -56.87 -22.43
N GLU A 123 3.41 -57.12 -21.95
CA GLU A 123 4.35 -56.08 -21.52
C GLU A 123 4.72 -55.16 -22.68
N ALA A 124 5.00 -55.71 -23.86
CA ALA A 124 5.29 -54.93 -25.07
C ALA A 124 4.13 -54.00 -25.43
N ARG A 125 2.89 -54.51 -25.42
CA ARG A 125 1.68 -53.69 -25.66
C ARG A 125 1.51 -52.58 -24.64
N LEU A 126 1.75 -52.85 -23.36
CA LEU A 126 1.67 -51.84 -22.29
C LEU A 126 2.72 -50.74 -22.49
N HIS A 127 3.93 -51.12 -22.84
CA HIS A 127 5.02 -50.19 -23.10
C HIS A 127 4.74 -49.30 -24.33
N ASP A 128 4.20 -49.87 -25.40
CA ASP A 128 3.79 -49.09 -26.59
C ASP A 128 2.66 -48.10 -26.26
N LEU A 129 1.67 -48.52 -25.48
CA LEU A 129 0.59 -47.64 -25.01
C LEU A 129 1.14 -46.49 -24.14
N GLN A 130 2.13 -46.77 -23.29
CA GLN A 130 2.78 -45.74 -22.47
C GLN A 130 3.56 -44.74 -23.33
N LYS A 131 4.31 -45.21 -24.33
CA LYS A 131 5.00 -44.35 -25.30
C LYS A 131 4.01 -43.49 -26.09
N GLU A 132 2.88 -44.04 -26.52
CA GLU A 132 1.85 -43.28 -27.23
C GLU A 132 1.25 -42.18 -26.34
N ARG A 133 0.95 -42.49 -25.07
CA ARG A 133 0.49 -41.49 -24.09
C ARG A 133 1.53 -40.39 -23.89
N GLN A 134 2.80 -40.74 -23.77
CA GLN A 134 3.88 -39.78 -23.62
C GLN A 134 3.98 -38.86 -24.85
N ARG A 135 3.98 -39.43 -26.07
CA ARG A 135 3.97 -38.65 -27.31
C ARG A 135 2.77 -37.70 -27.40
N LYS A 136 1.58 -38.15 -27.02
CA LYS A 136 0.37 -37.29 -26.99
C LYS A 136 0.49 -36.17 -25.97
N ASN A 137 1.06 -36.43 -24.80
CA ASN A 137 1.30 -35.41 -23.78
C ASN A 137 2.34 -34.38 -24.25
N GLU A 138 3.43 -34.83 -24.88
CA GLU A 138 4.45 -33.95 -25.47
C GLU A 138 3.87 -33.10 -26.60
N GLU A 139 3.06 -33.68 -27.50
CA GLU A 139 2.37 -32.94 -28.55
C GLU A 139 1.38 -31.91 -27.98
N LYS A 140 0.62 -32.29 -26.95
CA LYS A 140 -0.30 -31.38 -26.25
C LYS A 140 0.46 -30.24 -25.58
N ALA A 141 1.56 -30.53 -24.89
CA ALA A 141 2.41 -29.54 -24.24
C ALA A 141 3.04 -28.59 -25.28
N ALA A 142 3.50 -29.11 -26.42
CA ALA A 142 4.03 -28.29 -27.51
C ALA A 142 2.95 -27.37 -28.13
N LYS A 143 1.72 -27.88 -28.31
CA LYS A 143 0.59 -27.06 -28.78
C LYS A 143 0.23 -25.97 -27.78
N GLU A 144 0.18 -26.30 -26.49
CA GLU A 144 -0.12 -25.34 -25.43
C GLU A 144 0.95 -24.25 -25.34
N ALA A 145 2.24 -24.61 -25.39
CA ALA A 145 3.34 -23.66 -25.44
C ALA A 145 3.27 -22.73 -26.68
N ALA A 146 2.93 -23.27 -27.85
CA ALA A 146 2.76 -22.46 -29.06
C ALA A 146 1.57 -21.50 -28.97
N VAL A 147 0.47 -21.90 -28.32
CA VAL A 147 -0.68 -21.04 -28.07
C VAL A 147 -0.33 -19.93 -27.07
N GLU A 148 0.39 -20.26 -26.00
CA GLU A 148 0.81 -19.28 -24.99
C GLU A 148 1.78 -18.24 -25.57
N GLU A 149 2.72 -18.65 -26.43
CA GLU A 149 3.60 -17.69 -27.13
C GLU A 149 2.82 -16.78 -28.09
N ARG A 150 1.82 -17.31 -28.81
CA ARG A 150 0.93 -16.46 -29.63
C ARG A 150 0.13 -15.47 -28.77
N ARG A 151 -0.32 -15.89 -27.58
CA ARG A 151 -1.03 -15.03 -26.64
C ARG A 151 -0.14 -13.91 -26.13
N LYS A 152 1.09 -14.22 -25.69
CA LYS A 152 2.09 -13.23 -25.26
C LYS A 152 2.42 -12.25 -26.38
N ALA A 153 2.63 -12.73 -27.60
CA ALA A 153 2.89 -11.86 -28.76
C ALA A 153 1.71 -10.92 -29.04
N ALA A 154 0.47 -11.41 -28.93
CA ALA A 154 -0.72 -10.58 -29.09
C ALA A 154 -0.86 -9.54 -27.96
N GLU A 155 -0.55 -9.91 -26.71
CA GLU A 155 -0.57 -9.00 -25.57
C GLU A 155 0.53 -7.93 -25.66
N ALA A 156 1.75 -8.31 -26.00
CA ALA A 156 2.85 -7.39 -26.29
C ALA A 156 2.47 -6.43 -27.45
N GLY A 157 1.83 -6.94 -28.50
CA GLY A 157 1.32 -6.13 -29.60
C GLY A 157 0.22 -5.15 -29.19
N ARG A 158 -0.64 -5.50 -28.21
CA ARG A 158 -1.63 -4.57 -27.63
C ARG A 158 -0.94 -3.51 -26.79
N GLN A 159 0.00 -3.91 -25.95
CA GLN A 159 0.73 -3.01 -25.06
C GLN A 159 1.54 -1.97 -25.85
N ALA A 160 2.25 -2.41 -26.90
CA ALA A 160 2.98 -1.51 -27.80
C ALA A 160 2.06 -0.47 -28.46
N ARG A 161 0.83 -0.84 -28.86
CA ARG A 161 -0.16 0.12 -29.41
C ARG A 161 -0.65 1.13 -28.38
N ILE A 162 -0.82 0.69 -27.13
CA ILE A 162 -1.23 1.58 -26.03
C ILE A 162 -0.10 2.58 -25.75
N GLU A 163 1.14 2.11 -25.67
CA GLU A 163 2.33 2.95 -25.47
C GLU A 163 2.50 3.95 -26.61
N GLU A 164 2.36 3.52 -27.87
CA GLU A 164 2.40 4.42 -29.03
C GLU A 164 1.29 5.48 -28.95
N MET A 165 0.08 5.10 -28.51
CA MET A 165 -1.03 6.05 -28.34
C MET A 165 -0.76 7.04 -27.19
N GLN A 166 -0.19 6.58 -26.08
CA GLN A 166 0.19 7.42 -24.95
C GLN A 166 1.29 8.41 -25.34
N GLU A 167 2.32 7.96 -26.06
CA GLU A 167 3.40 8.81 -26.54
C GLU A 167 2.87 9.86 -27.52
N LYS A 168 1.96 9.49 -28.44
CA LYS A 168 1.28 10.46 -29.32
C LYS A 168 0.44 11.48 -28.55
N ARG A 169 -0.20 11.10 -27.44
CA ARG A 169 -0.95 12.03 -26.57
C ARG A 169 0.00 12.98 -25.86
N LYS A 170 1.05 12.45 -25.25
CA LYS A 170 2.10 13.23 -24.58
C LYS A 170 2.71 14.26 -25.53
N GLN A 171 3.06 13.88 -26.74
CA GLN A 171 3.60 14.80 -27.75
C GLN A 171 2.60 15.88 -28.18
N LYS A 172 1.30 15.59 -28.19
CA LYS A 172 0.26 16.60 -28.45
C LYS A 172 0.13 17.56 -27.26
N ASP A 173 0.11 17.04 -26.04
CA ASP A 173 0.01 17.84 -24.81
C ASP A 173 1.23 18.75 -24.67
N GLU A 174 2.45 18.25 -24.92
CA GLU A 174 3.68 19.06 -24.95
C GLU A 174 3.67 20.15 -26.03
N LYS A 175 3.01 19.90 -27.18
CA LYS A 175 2.84 20.94 -28.21
C LYS A 175 1.85 22.01 -27.77
N ILE A 176 0.73 21.60 -27.15
CA ILE A 176 -0.28 22.52 -26.60
C ILE A 176 0.33 23.35 -25.48
N GLU A 177 1.07 22.73 -24.57
CA GLU A 177 1.71 23.40 -23.44
C GLU A 177 2.76 24.41 -23.93
N ARG A 178 3.62 24.05 -24.88
CA ARG A 178 4.56 25.01 -25.49
C ARG A 178 3.84 26.18 -26.16
N HIS A 179 2.74 25.92 -26.86
CA HIS A 179 1.96 26.98 -27.48
C HIS A 179 1.32 27.91 -26.42
N MET A 180 0.80 27.36 -25.33
CA MET A 180 0.22 28.12 -24.22
C MET A 180 1.28 28.92 -23.45
N GLN A 181 2.45 28.35 -23.19
CA GLN A 181 3.58 29.03 -22.54
C GLN A 181 4.09 30.19 -23.40
N ASN A 182 4.24 29.98 -24.72
CA ASN A 182 4.64 31.05 -25.63
C ASN A 182 3.60 32.18 -25.66
N LYS A 183 2.30 31.85 -25.76
CA LYS A 183 1.22 32.84 -25.73
C LYS A 183 1.13 33.60 -24.41
N GLU A 184 1.39 32.92 -23.29
CA GLU A 184 1.42 33.56 -21.97
C GLU A 184 2.65 34.47 -21.82
N LYS A 185 3.80 34.04 -22.33
CA LYS A 185 5.02 34.85 -22.38
C LYS A 185 4.81 36.10 -23.22
N GLU A 186 4.21 36.00 -24.40
CA GLU A 186 3.85 37.15 -25.24
C GLU A 186 2.90 38.11 -24.51
N ARG A 187 1.90 37.59 -23.77
CA ARG A 187 1.02 38.42 -22.94
C ARG A 187 1.78 39.15 -21.83
N GLN A 188 2.69 38.46 -21.15
CA GLN A 188 3.52 39.03 -20.09
C GLN A 188 4.48 40.08 -20.62
N GLU A 189 5.14 39.83 -21.76
CA GLU A 189 6.01 40.78 -22.44
C GLU A 189 5.23 42.02 -22.89
N PHE A 190 4.04 41.85 -23.47
CA PHE A 190 3.16 42.97 -23.83
C PHE A 190 2.70 43.77 -22.61
N ALA A 191 2.32 43.11 -21.52
CA ALA A 191 1.95 43.76 -20.26
C ALA A 191 3.14 44.53 -19.66
N SER A 192 4.34 43.95 -19.69
CA SER A 192 5.58 44.55 -19.20
C SER A 192 5.98 45.76 -20.04
N GLN A 193 5.88 45.68 -21.37
CA GLN A 193 6.13 46.81 -22.27
C GLN A 193 5.14 47.94 -22.01
N LYS A 194 3.84 47.64 -21.87
CA LYS A 194 2.81 48.64 -21.55
C LYS A 194 3.01 49.26 -20.16
N ALA A 195 3.49 48.49 -19.19
CA ALA A 195 3.84 49.00 -17.87
C ALA A 195 5.06 49.93 -17.93
N SER A 196 6.12 49.53 -18.64
CA SER A 196 7.30 50.36 -18.89
C SER A 196 6.95 51.65 -19.64
N GLU A 197 6.08 51.58 -20.65
CA GLU A 197 5.60 52.75 -21.39
C GLU A 197 4.82 53.73 -20.48
N ARG A 198 3.99 53.20 -19.58
CA ARG A 198 3.27 54.01 -18.57
C ARG A 198 4.25 54.67 -17.60
N GLU A 199 5.25 53.92 -17.14
CA GLU A 199 6.29 54.43 -16.25
C GLU A 199 7.12 55.53 -16.93
N GLN A 200 7.52 55.33 -18.18
CA GLN A 200 8.21 56.34 -18.98
C GLN A 200 7.35 57.60 -19.19
N LYS A 201 6.06 57.44 -19.50
CA LYS A 201 5.11 58.57 -19.63
C LYS A 201 4.95 59.32 -18.30
N LEU A 202 4.84 58.60 -17.19
CA LEU A 202 4.73 59.19 -15.87
C LEU A 202 6.02 59.93 -15.49
N SER A 203 7.18 59.33 -15.76
CA SER A 203 8.49 59.94 -15.55
C SER A 203 8.66 61.22 -16.38
N ALA A 204 8.33 61.18 -17.68
CA ALA A 204 8.37 62.35 -18.55
C ALA A 204 7.43 63.47 -18.07
N LYS A 205 6.21 63.13 -17.63
CA LYS A 205 5.26 64.08 -17.04
C LYS A 205 5.80 64.68 -15.74
N ASN A 206 6.39 63.87 -14.87
CA ASN A 206 7.00 64.33 -13.61
C ASN A 206 8.20 65.23 -13.87
N ALA A 207 9.07 64.89 -14.84
CA ALA A 207 10.19 65.72 -15.24
C ALA A 207 9.74 67.08 -15.80
N ALA A 208 8.70 67.09 -16.65
CA ALA A 208 8.12 68.34 -17.15
C ALA A 208 7.51 69.19 -16.00
N TYR A 209 6.80 68.55 -15.07
CA TYR A 209 6.29 69.23 -13.88
C TYR A 209 7.43 69.82 -13.03
N GLN A 210 8.48 69.05 -12.76
CA GLN A 210 9.65 69.55 -12.03
C GLN A 210 10.32 70.71 -12.74
N ALA A 211 10.54 70.63 -14.06
CA ALA A 211 11.12 71.73 -14.84
C ALA A 211 10.27 73.01 -14.76
N THR A 212 8.93 72.88 -14.80
CA THR A 212 8.03 74.03 -14.63
C THR A 212 8.05 74.60 -13.20
N VAL A 213 8.11 73.75 -12.17
CA VAL A 213 8.26 74.17 -10.78
C VAL A 213 9.59 74.90 -10.57
N GLU A 214 10.70 74.37 -11.07
CA GLU A 214 12.02 75.00 -10.99
C GLU A 214 12.06 76.35 -11.71
N ALA A 215 11.44 76.46 -12.89
CA ALA A 215 11.32 77.73 -13.61
C ALA A 215 10.49 78.76 -12.83
N LEU A 216 9.40 78.33 -12.19
CA LEU A 216 8.59 79.19 -11.32
C LEU A 216 9.36 79.62 -10.06
N GLN A 217 10.10 78.72 -9.43
CA GLN A 217 10.94 79.02 -8.27
C GLN A 217 12.02 80.05 -8.62
N LYS A 218 12.72 79.88 -9.76
CA LYS A 218 13.68 80.87 -10.26
C LYS A 218 13.03 82.24 -10.49
N LYS A 219 11.82 82.27 -11.04
CA LYS A 219 11.07 83.52 -11.27
C LYS A 219 10.62 84.18 -9.96
N ILE A 220 10.21 83.40 -8.97
CA ILE A 220 9.88 83.91 -7.63
C ILE A 220 11.14 84.49 -6.98
N GLN A 221 12.26 83.77 -7.04
CA GLN A 221 13.52 84.23 -6.47
C GLN A 221 14.00 85.52 -7.12
N GLN A 222 13.96 85.62 -8.45
CA GLN A 222 14.26 86.87 -9.16
C GLN A 222 13.34 88.03 -8.72
N LYS A 223 12.04 87.78 -8.55
CA LYS A 223 11.11 88.81 -8.05
C LYS A 223 11.40 89.22 -6.61
N LEU A 224 11.79 88.28 -5.75
CA LEU A 224 12.17 88.56 -4.37
C LEU A 224 13.47 89.37 -4.30
N GLU A 225 14.49 88.98 -5.07
CA GLU A 225 15.76 89.71 -5.19
C GLU A 225 15.54 91.13 -5.73
N GLU A 226 14.73 91.29 -6.78
CA GLU A 226 14.39 92.59 -7.35
C GLU A 226 13.55 93.46 -6.40
N SER A 227 12.62 92.84 -5.65
CA SER A 227 11.86 93.55 -4.61
C SER A 227 12.75 93.98 -3.45
N LYS A 228 13.70 93.12 -3.05
CA LYS A 228 14.69 93.43 -2.01
C LYS A 228 15.58 94.59 -2.46
N ARG A 229 16.07 94.56 -3.71
CA ARG A 229 16.86 95.64 -4.31
C ARG A 229 16.11 96.97 -4.31
N ARG A 230 14.87 96.99 -4.82
CA ARG A 230 14.02 98.20 -4.81
C ARG A 230 13.73 98.72 -3.40
N HIS A 231 13.53 97.82 -2.43
CA HIS A 231 13.32 98.20 -1.04
C HIS A 231 14.58 98.81 -0.42
N GLU A 232 15.76 98.22 -0.65
CA GLU A 232 17.05 98.74 -0.20
C GLU A 232 17.33 100.14 -0.80
N GLU A 233 17.09 100.30 -2.11
CA GLU A 233 17.20 101.59 -2.80
C GLU A 233 16.22 102.64 -2.23
N ASN A 234 14.97 102.26 -1.95
CA ASN A 234 13.97 103.16 -1.38
C ASN A 234 14.30 103.57 0.07
N ILE A 235 14.74 102.63 0.90
CA ILE A 235 15.18 102.91 2.27
C ILE A 235 16.40 103.84 2.28
N ALA A 236 17.35 103.64 1.36
CA ALA A 236 18.49 104.55 1.20
C ALA A 236 18.04 105.98 0.85
N GLN A 237 17.09 106.14 -0.08
CA GLN A 237 16.52 107.44 -0.45
C GLN A 237 15.78 108.12 0.71
N ILE A 238 14.97 107.37 1.47
CA ILE A 238 14.27 107.90 2.66
C ILE A 238 15.29 108.38 3.71
N ARG A 239 16.33 107.60 3.97
CA ARG A 239 17.40 107.97 4.92
C ARG A 239 18.12 109.25 4.52
N GLN A 240 18.45 109.41 3.24
CA GLN A 240 19.08 110.63 2.74
C GLN A 240 18.17 111.85 2.92
N LYS A 241 16.90 111.74 2.54
CA LYS A 241 15.93 112.84 2.63
C LYS A 241 15.60 113.24 4.08
N ALA A 242 15.54 112.27 5.00
CA ALA A 242 15.37 112.53 6.42
C ALA A 242 16.58 113.28 7.03
N PHE A 243 17.80 112.94 6.60
CA PHE A 243 19.01 113.64 7.02
C PHE A 243 19.04 115.11 6.52
N GLU A 244 18.75 115.34 5.25
CA GLU A 244 18.66 116.69 4.66
C GLU A 244 17.60 117.55 5.40
N LEU A 245 16.42 116.98 5.68
CA LEU A 245 15.36 117.66 6.44
C LEU A 245 15.78 117.99 7.89
N SER A 246 16.57 117.14 8.54
CA SER A 246 17.06 117.41 9.91
C SER A 246 18.05 118.59 9.94
N ILE A 247 18.88 118.76 8.91
CA ILE A 247 19.80 119.89 8.79
C ILE A 247 19.04 121.19 8.53
N CYS A 248 18.05 121.17 7.62
CA CYS A 248 17.19 122.33 7.37
C CYS A 248 16.42 122.73 8.64
N ARG A 249 15.77 121.78 9.34
CA ARG A 249 15.05 122.06 10.59
C ARG A 249 15.94 122.68 11.67
N CYS A 250 17.15 122.15 11.86
CA CYS A 250 18.07 122.68 12.86
C CYS A 250 18.67 124.05 12.49
N SER A 251 18.67 124.41 11.20
CA SER A 251 19.12 125.71 10.69
C SER A 251 17.99 126.77 10.73
N ALA A 252 16.74 126.37 10.45
CA ALA A 252 15.57 127.24 10.33
C ALA A 252 14.91 127.63 11.66
N ALA A 253 15.25 126.98 12.78
CA ALA A 253 14.57 127.15 14.07
C ALA A 253 14.85 128.50 14.78
N ALA A 254 15.04 129.60 14.06
CA ALA A 254 15.10 130.95 14.62
C ALA A 254 13.70 131.57 14.87
N THR A 255 12.60 130.94 14.41
CA THR A 255 11.26 131.58 14.42
C THR A 255 10.07 130.71 14.84
N SER A 256 10.23 129.47 15.32
CA SER A 256 9.13 128.70 15.93
C SER A 256 9.62 127.70 16.98
N ASN A 257 8.89 127.59 18.10
CA ASN A 257 9.31 126.96 19.35
C ASN A 257 8.42 125.75 19.72
N GLU A 258 8.09 124.88 18.76
CA GLU A 258 7.19 123.73 18.99
C GLU A 258 7.63 122.52 18.14
N ASP A 259 8.79 121.95 18.47
CA ASP A 259 9.09 120.52 18.23
C ASP A 259 10.45 120.18 18.86
N ALA A 260 10.44 119.36 19.92
CA ALA A 260 11.65 118.93 20.61
C ALA A 260 12.48 117.99 19.71
N PRO A 261 13.78 118.26 19.46
CA PRO A 261 14.61 117.40 18.64
C PRO A 261 14.72 115.99 19.24
N GLY A 262 14.57 114.96 18.40
CA GLY A 262 14.56 113.57 18.84
C GLY A 262 15.94 113.12 19.32
N SER A 263 16.00 112.43 20.47
CA SER A 263 17.26 111.95 21.06
C SER A 263 17.86 110.73 20.37
N VAL A 264 17.26 110.25 19.27
CA VAL A 264 17.70 109.04 18.56
C VAL A 264 19.09 109.28 17.95
N PRO A 265 20.10 108.46 18.31
CA PRO A 265 21.43 108.57 17.73
C PRO A 265 21.41 108.27 16.22
N TYR A 266 22.23 108.97 15.44
CA TYR A 266 22.41 108.66 14.02
C TYR A 266 23.07 107.28 13.84
N GLU A 267 22.55 106.42 12.95
CA GLU A 267 23.11 105.09 12.64
C GLU A 267 24.58 105.18 12.17
N THR A 268 24.91 106.22 11.41
CA THR A 268 26.28 106.69 11.19
C THR A 268 26.45 108.04 11.89
N LYS A 269 27.36 108.08 12.88
CA LYS A 269 27.78 109.33 13.55
C LYS A 269 28.08 110.38 12.46
N LYS A 270 27.77 111.66 12.69
CA LYS A 270 28.05 112.76 11.75
C LYS A 270 29.19 113.63 12.28
N MET A 271 29.82 114.45 11.45
CA MET A 271 30.79 115.46 11.90
C MET A 271 30.60 116.78 11.16
N CYS A 272 30.80 117.89 11.85
CA CYS A 272 30.98 119.18 11.19
C CYS A 272 32.41 119.28 10.69
N SER A 273 32.60 119.30 9.37
CA SER A 273 33.92 119.41 8.76
C SER A 273 34.55 120.81 8.90
N LEU A 274 33.75 121.85 9.17
CA LEU A 274 34.24 123.20 9.54
C LEU A 274 34.78 123.25 10.96
N CYS A 275 34.02 122.74 11.93
CA CYS A 275 34.35 122.85 13.36
C CYS A 275 35.06 121.62 13.93
N LYS A 276 35.16 120.53 13.15
CA LYS A 276 35.70 119.21 13.53
C LYS A 276 35.02 118.56 14.74
N VAL A 277 33.73 118.85 14.96
CA VAL A 277 32.93 118.29 16.07
C VAL A 277 32.12 117.09 15.61
N PHE A 278 32.14 116.00 16.37
CA PHE A 278 31.28 114.83 16.15
C PHE A 278 29.87 115.07 16.67
N ILE A 279 28.90 114.65 15.87
CA ILE A 279 27.48 114.88 16.05
C ILE A 279 26.80 113.51 16.09
N GLY A 280 26.44 113.07 17.30
CA GLY A 280 25.88 111.74 17.53
C GLY A 280 24.36 111.65 17.35
N SER A 281 23.65 112.77 17.39
CA SER A 281 22.18 112.84 17.31
C SER A 281 21.71 114.19 16.80
N GLU A 282 20.42 114.29 16.45
CA GLU A 282 19.78 115.55 16.01
C GLU A 282 19.83 116.64 17.09
N VAL A 283 19.71 116.26 18.37
CA VAL A 283 19.88 117.19 19.50
C VAL A 283 21.30 117.78 19.52
N TYR A 284 22.32 116.96 19.25
CA TYR A 284 23.71 117.42 19.21
C TYR A 284 23.98 118.30 17.98
N LEU A 285 23.32 118.01 16.86
CA LEU A 285 23.37 118.83 15.65
C LEU A 285 22.79 120.21 15.94
N TYR A 286 21.59 120.26 16.53
CA TYR A 286 20.90 121.48 16.91
C TYR A 286 21.75 122.36 17.83
N SER A 287 22.35 121.77 18.87
CA SER A 287 23.24 122.48 19.78
C SER A 287 24.49 123.00 19.07
N HIS A 288 25.10 122.20 18.20
CA HIS A 288 26.29 122.58 17.47
C HIS A 288 26.05 123.76 16.51
N LEU A 289 24.97 123.72 15.72
CA LEU A 289 24.64 124.76 14.73
C LEU A 289 24.36 126.13 15.37
N ARG A 290 23.83 126.14 16.61
CA ARG A 290 23.62 127.36 17.41
C ARG A 290 24.84 127.79 18.23
N GLY A 291 25.87 126.95 18.31
CA GLY A 291 27.08 127.25 19.07
C GLY A 291 27.85 128.41 18.47
N LYS A 292 28.35 129.31 19.33
CA LYS A 292 29.12 130.50 18.93
C LYS A 292 30.31 130.16 18.03
N VAL A 293 30.98 129.03 18.31
CA VAL A 293 32.11 128.52 17.51
C VAL A 293 31.70 128.25 16.06
N HIS A 294 30.54 127.62 15.85
CA HIS A 294 30.04 127.31 14.51
C HIS A 294 29.57 128.56 13.77
N GLN A 295 28.86 129.45 14.46
CA GLN A 295 28.42 130.72 13.89
C GLN A 295 29.59 131.63 13.50
N ASP A 296 30.64 131.70 14.31
CA ASP A 296 31.82 132.50 14.00
C ASP A 296 32.64 131.86 12.86
N ALA A 297 32.75 130.53 12.81
CA ALA A 297 33.37 129.83 11.68
C ALA A 297 32.65 130.10 10.34
N ILE A 298 31.31 130.21 10.37
CA ILE A 298 30.51 130.59 9.21
C ILE A 298 30.73 132.08 8.83
N LYS A 299 30.77 133.01 9.80
CA LYS A 299 31.03 134.44 9.53
C LYS A 299 32.40 134.68 8.90
N VAL A 300 33.43 133.91 9.30
CA VAL A 300 34.77 133.99 8.70
C VAL A 300 34.75 133.55 7.24
N GLN A 301 34.00 132.50 6.91
CA GLN A 301 33.80 132.07 5.53
C GLN A 301 32.96 133.07 4.71
N HIS A 302 32.05 133.81 5.36
CA HIS A 302 31.12 134.74 4.74
C HIS A 302 31.57 136.21 4.84
N CYS A 303 32.87 136.49 4.69
CA CYS A 303 33.46 137.84 4.64
C CYS A 303 32.94 138.83 5.71
N GLY A 304 32.61 138.33 6.92
CA GLY A 304 32.11 139.14 8.04
C GLY A 304 30.64 139.60 7.95
N GLN A 305 29.88 139.22 6.91
CA GLN A 305 28.45 139.51 6.80
C GLN A 305 27.61 138.38 7.43
N THR A 306 26.49 138.72 8.06
CA THR A 306 25.52 137.72 8.56
C THR A 306 24.83 137.03 7.38
N PRO A 307 25.01 135.71 7.19
CA PRO A 307 24.38 134.98 6.10
C PRO A 307 22.85 134.95 6.27
N SER A 308 22.12 134.91 5.17
CA SER A 308 20.68 134.62 5.17
C SER A 308 20.37 133.19 5.65
N LEU A 309 19.12 132.92 5.98
CA LEU A 309 18.68 131.59 6.46
C LEU A 309 18.95 130.49 5.42
N GLU A 310 18.64 130.76 4.15
CA GLU A 310 18.83 129.84 3.03
C GLU A 310 20.32 129.59 2.73
N GLU A 311 21.17 130.62 2.87
CA GLU A 311 22.62 130.47 2.78
C GLU A 311 23.16 129.62 3.93
N LEU A 312 22.69 129.86 5.17
CA LEU A 312 23.10 129.10 6.35
C LEU A 312 22.77 127.61 6.22
N GLU A 313 21.58 127.28 5.71
CA GLU A 313 21.15 125.91 5.41
C GLU A 313 22.08 125.23 4.39
N CYS A 314 22.42 125.91 3.30
CA CYS A 314 23.33 125.39 2.29
C CYS A 314 24.74 125.14 2.85
N TYR A 315 25.23 126.02 3.72
CA TYR A 315 26.50 125.82 4.43
C TYR A 315 26.44 124.58 5.34
N ASN A 316 25.39 124.45 6.15
CA ASN A 316 25.25 123.32 7.05
C ASN A 316 25.13 121.99 6.29
N LEU A 317 24.37 121.94 5.18
CA LEU A 317 24.29 120.75 4.33
C LEU A 317 25.64 120.38 3.69
N LYS A 318 26.45 121.37 3.33
CA LYS A 318 27.79 121.14 2.74
C LYS A 318 28.80 120.58 3.74
N TYR A 319 28.75 121.05 4.98
CA TYR A 319 29.82 120.81 5.94
C TYR A 319 29.49 119.78 7.03
N ILE A 320 28.23 119.42 7.27
CA ILE A 320 27.86 118.30 8.14
C ILE A 320 27.88 116.99 7.33
N VAL A 321 28.91 116.16 7.53
CA VAL A 321 29.16 114.92 6.76
C VAL A 321 29.14 113.68 7.66
N ASP A 322 29.11 112.46 7.09
CA ASP A 322 29.26 111.23 7.87
C ASP A 322 30.62 111.14 8.57
N ALA A 323 30.61 110.74 9.84
CA ALA A 323 31.78 110.52 10.66
C ALA A 323 32.39 109.15 10.39
N PRO A 324 33.73 109.06 10.34
CA PRO A 324 34.45 107.79 10.34
C PRO A 324 34.04 106.93 11.55
N ARG A 325 33.73 105.65 11.32
CA ARG A 325 33.25 104.72 12.37
C ARG A 325 34.29 104.52 13.47
N ILE A 326 33.94 104.88 14.72
CA ILE A 326 34.63 104.45 15.95
C ILE A 326 33.56 103.85 16.89
N ALA A 327 33.80 102.61 17.33
CA ALA A 327 32.84 101.58 17.76
C ALA A 327 32.18 101.73 19.17
N ASP A 328 30.90 101.31 19.22
CA ASP A 328 30.13 100.46 20.16
C ASP A 328 30.41 100.44 21.69
N SER A 329 29.38 100.74 22.49
CA SER A 329 29.11 100.13 23.82
C SER A 329 27.65 100.36 24.28
N ASP A 330 26.98 99.26 24.70
CA ASP A 330 25.78 99.10 25.60
C ASP A 330 24.36 98.76 25.03
N PHE A 331 23.90 97.49 25.24
CA PHE A 331 22.48 97.02 25.18
C PHE A 331 22.20 95.83 26.17
N ASN A 332 20.94 95.65 26.63
CA ASN A 332 20.50 95.01 27.91
C ASN A 332 19.96 93.52 27.84
N PRO A 333 20.34 92.56 28.75
CA PRO A 333 20.02 91.11 28.72
C PRO A 333 18.67 90.54 29.25
N GLU A 334 17.75 91.31 29.82
CA GLU A 334 16.60 90.77 30.60
C GLU A 334 15.55 90.01 29.76
N LEU A 335 15.42 90.33 28.47
CA LEU A 335 14.33 89.85 27.60
C LEU A 335 14.45 88.35 27.25
N GLU A 336 15.66 87.78 27.27
CA GLU A 336 15.92 86.40 26.83
C GLU A 336 15.47 85.34 27.87
N ARG A 337 15.28 85.74 29.13
CA ARG A 337 15.00 84.80 30.23
C ARG A 337 13.55 84.29 30.21
N LEU A 338 12.60 85.13 29.80
CA LEU A 338 11.16 84.84 29.85
C LEU A 338 10.72 83.78 28.84
N ASP A 339 11.37 83.71 27.67
CA ASP A 339 11.02 82.74 26.62
C ASP A 339 11.36 81.29 26.99
N LYS A 340 12.37 81.06 27.84
CA LYS A 340 12.83 79.72 28.24
C LYS A 340 11.85 79.00 29.18
N GLU A 341 11.00 79.72 29.92
CA GLU A 341 10.05 79.10 30.85
C GLU A 341 8.79 78.55 30.17
N ARG A 342 8.29 79.23 29.13
CA ARG A 342 7.06 78.87 28.41
C ARG A 342 7.14 77.48 27.77
N ILE A 343 8.33 77.10 27.27
CA ILE A 343 8.57 75.84 26.54
C ILE A 343 8.51 74.60 27.47
N LYS A 344 8.85 74.75 28.76
CA LYS A 344 8.89 73.61 29.71
C LYS A 344 7.48 73.10 30.08
N GLY A 345 6.47 73.96 30.07
CA GLY A 345 5.08 73.59 30.43
C GLY A 345 4.38 72.69 29.39
N VAL A 346 4.70 72.85 28.10
CA VAL A 346 4.08 72.07 27.01
C VAL A 346 4.56 70.61 27.03
N LYS A 347 5.84 70.36 27.30
CA LYS A 347 6.41 69.00 27.33
C LYS A 347 5.80 68.09 28.40
N LYS A 348 5.42 68.65 29.57
CA LYS A 348 4.80 67.88 30.67
C LYS A 348 3.40 67.34 30.31
N ARG A 349 2.62 68.08 29.51
CA ARG A 349 1.25 67.67 29.12
C ARG A 349 1.24 66.49 28.15
N CYS A 350 2.15 66.46 27.19
CA CYS A 350 2.25 65.38 26.21
C CYS A 350 2.58 64.02 26.86
N LYS A 351 3.42 64.00 27.91
CA LYS A 351 3.82 62.76 28.61
C LYS A 351 2.64 62.07 29.32
N LYS A 352 1.72 62.84 29.90
CA LYS A 352 0.52 62.29 30.59
C LYS A 352 -0.46 61.62 29.63
N LEU A 353 -0.57 62.08 28.38
CA LEU A 353 -1.48 61.51 27.39
C LEU A 353 -1.01 60.11 26.93
N LYS A 354 0.28 59.95 26.66
CA LYS A 354 0.88 58.65 26.27
C LYS A 354 0.67 57.58 27.34
N GLN A 355 0.80 57.96 28.61
CA GLN A 355 0.65 57.04 29.74
C GLN A 355 -0.78 56.50 29.88
N LYS A 356 -1.79 57.31 29.57
CA LYS A 356 -3.21 56.89 29.58
C LYS A 356 -3.54 55.89 28.46
N MET A 357 -2.94 56.04 27.28
CA MET A 357 -3.18 55.10 26.16
C MET A 357 -2.57 53.72 26.42
N LEU A 358 -1.37 53.67 27.01
CA LEU A 358 -0.72 52.41 27.34
C LEU A 358 -1.52 51.59 28.37
N ALA A 359 -2.06 52.25 29.40
CA ALA A 359 -2.89 51.58 30.41
C ALA A 359 -4.16 50.93 29.82
N LYS A 360 -4.77 51.56 28.80
CA LYS A 360 -5.94 51.00 28.11
C LYS A 360 -5.60 49.75 27.28
N SER A 361 -4.41 49.69 26.68
CA SER A 361 -3.97 48.53 25.88
C SER A 361 -3.77 47.30 26.75
N ILE A 362 -3.11 47.46 27.90
CA ILE A 362 -2.83 46.36 28.83
C ILE A 362 -4.13 45.77 29.41
N ALA A 363 -5.13 46.61 29.71
CA ALA A 363 -6.42 46.14 30.22
C ALA A 363 -7.24 45.36 29.16
N PHE A 364 -7.03 45.63 27.88
CA PHE A 364 -7.72 44.92 26.79
C PHE A 364 -7.14 43.51 26.59
N GLU A 365 -5.82 43.35 26.63
CA GLU A 365 -5.15 42.05 26.48
C GLU A 365 -5.49 41.08 27.62
N ALA A 366 -5.67 41.56 28.85
CA ALA A 366 -5.99 40.73 30.01
C ALA A 366 -7.38 40.07 29.95
N ASN A 367 -8.33 40.64 29.19
CA ASN A 367 -9.73 40.18 29.14
C ASN A 367 -10.08 39.41 27.86
N TRP A 368 -9.14 39.20 26.95
CA TRP A 368 -9.36 38.52 25.66
C TRP A 368 -9.16 37.00 25.78
N LYS A 369 -10.19 36.20 25.46
CA LYS A 369 -10.08 34.73 25.38
C LYS A 369 -9.99 34.24 23.93
N PRO A 370 -9.06 33.33 23.56
CA PRO A 370 -8.96 32.80 22.21
C PRO A 370 -10.03 31.73 21.92
N MET A 371 -10.73 31.90 20.80
CA MET A 371 -11.70 30.96 20.21
C MET A 371 -11.11 29.55 19.94
N GLU A 372 -9.78 29.46 19.76
CA GLU A 372 -9.01 28.22 19.55
C GLU A 372 -9.16 27.19 20.70
N SER A 373 -9.31 27.66 21.95
CA SER A 373 -9.31 26.80 23.14
C SER A 373 -10.58 25.96 23.31
N GLU A 374 -11.72 26.50 22.88
CA GLU A 374 -13.01 25.82 22.93
C GLU A 374 -13.12 24.75 21.82
N ILE A 375 -12.57 25.07 20.64
CA ILE A 375 -12.50 24.20 19.45
C ILE A 375 -11.69 22.92 19.73
N ILE A 376 -10.52 23.04 20.37
CA ILE A 376 -9.67 21.89 20.76
C ILE A 376 -10.41 20.98 21.75
N THR A 377 -11.11 21.58 22.71
CA THR A 377 -11.85 20.85 23.74
C THR A 377 -12.98 20.02 23.14
N ARG A 378 -13.76 20.57 22.20
CA ARG A 378 -14.86 19.86 21.53
C ARG A 378 -14.37 18.72 20.63
N LYS A 379 -13.26 18.92 19.89
CA LYS A 379 -12.60 17.84 19.11
C LYS A 379 -12.21 16.64 19.95
N SER A 380 -11.66 16.89 21.15
CA SER A 380 -11.26 15.81 22.06
C SER A 380 -12.46 14.96 22.54
N LYS A 381 -13.63 15.58 22.70
CA LYS A 381 -14.87 14.89 23.10
C LYS A 381 -15.43 14.02 21.96
N MET A 382 -15.38 14.50 20.72
CA MET A 382 -15.81 13.73 19.54
C MET A 382 -15.00 12.43 19.38
N ILE A 383 -13.66 12.53 19.51
CA ILE A 383 -12.77 11.37 19.42
C ILE A 383 -13.10 10.32 20.51
N LYS A 384 -13.42 10.77 21.74
CA LYS A 384 -13.79 9.86 22.83
C LYS A 384 -15.08 9.10 22.52
N CYS A 385 -16.08 9.77 21.96
CA CYS A 385 -17.35 9.14 21.63
C CYS A 385 -17.20 8.07 20.53
N LEU A 386 -16.45 8.37 19.47
CA LEU A 386 -16.18 7.41 18.38
C LEU A 386 -15.41 6.17 18.87
N LYS A 387 -14.43 6.36 19.77
CA LYS A 387 -13.71 5.24 20.39
C LYS A 387 -14.63 4.35 21.23
N GLU A 388 -15.57 4.94 21.95
CA GLU A 388 -16.52 4.17 22.77
C GLU A 388 -17.48 3.34 21.89
N VAL A 389 -18.00 3.89 20.78
CA VAL A 389 -18.80 3.10 19.83
C VAL A 389 -18.02 1.94 19.23
N LYS A 390 -16.78 2.20 18.79
CA LYS A 390 -15.90 1.15 18.26
C LYS A 390 -15.62 0.05 19.29
N LYS A 391 -15.46 0.41 20.56
CA LYS A 391 -15.29 -0.53 21.67
C LYS A 391 -16.53 -1.40 21.87
N GLN A 392 -17.73 -0.83 21.81
CA GLN A 392 -18.97 -1.61 21.92
C GLN A 392 -19.13 -2.58 20.74
N LEU A 393 -18.79 -2.17 19.51
CA LEU A 393 -18.76 -3.05 18.34
C LEU A 393 -17.74 -4.18 18.48
N GLN A 394 -16.58 -3.91 19.08
CA GLN A 394 -15.56 -4.93 19.32
C GLN A 394 -16.02 -5.94 20.39
N ILE A 395 -16.60 -5.47 21.49
CA ILE A 395 -17.16 -6.33 22.54
C ILE A 395 -18.22 -7.26 21.95
N GLU A 396 -19.10 -6.76 21.07
CA GLU A 396 -20.08 -7.59 20.39
C GLU A 396 -19.43 -8.71 19.56
N LYS A 397 -18.40 -8.38 18.76
CA LYS A 397 -17.64 -9.35 17.97
C LYS A 397 -16.96 -10.41 18.84
N ASP A 398 -16.32 -10.00 19.91
CA ASP A 398 -15.53 -10.88 20.78
C ASP A 398 -16.42 -11.82 21.62
N THR A 399 -17.63 -11.38 21.97
CA THR A 399 -18.55 -12.16 22.82
C THR A 399 -19.50 -13.06 22.02
N CYS A 400 -19.40 -13.08 20.67
CA CYS A 400 -20.22 -13.89 19.77
C CYS A 400 -21.72 -13.87 20.14
N ILE A 401 -22.26 -12.69 20.45
CA ILE A 401 -23.63 -12.55 20.97
C ILE A 401 -24.63 -12.94 19.87
N SER A 402 -25.09 -14.19 19.90
CA SER A 402 -26.13 -14.70 19.00
C SER A 402 -27.52 -14.42 19.60
N GLY A 403 -27.85 -13.14 19.78
CA GLY A 403 -29.07 -12.71 20.47
C GLY A 403 -29.27 -11.18 20.54
N PRO A 404 -30.36 -10.70 21.16
CA PRO A 404 -30.57 -9.28 21.38
C PRO A 404 -29.43 -8.67 22.21
N TRP A 405 -29.03 -7.45 21.88
CA TRP A 405 -27.93 -6.79 22.57
C TRP A 405 -28.22 -6.60 24.06
N PRO A 406 -27.22 -6.76 24.95
CA PRO A 406 -27.42 -6.51 26.37
C PRO A 406 -27.90 -5.09 26.64
N GLN A 407 -28.85 -4.91 27.55
CA GLN A 407 -29.40 -3.59 27.91
C GLN A 407 -28.32 -2.56 28.30
N LYS A 408 -27.24 -3.02 28.93
CA LYS A 408 -26.09 -2.18 29.26
C LYS A 408 -25.39 -1.61 28.03
N MET A 409 -25.23 -2.40 26.97
CA MET A 409 -24.62 -1.97 25.71
C MET A 409 -25.52 -0.94 25.01
N ILE A 410 -26.83 -1.19 25.00
CA ILE A 410 -27.84 -0.28 24.46
C ILE A 410 -27.78 1.09 25.16
N LEU A 411 -27.74 1.11 26.49
CA LEU A 411 -27.66 2.36 27.27
C LEU A 411 -26.35 3.13 27.04
N VAL A 412 -25.23 2.43 26.86
CA VAL A 412 -23.93 3.05 26.56
C VAL A 412 -23.95 3.66 25.15
N LEU A 413 -24.46 2.93 24.16
CA LEU A 413 -24.59 3.43 22.79
C LEU A 413 -25.53 4.63 22.72
N ASP A 414 -26.69 4.58 23.37
CA ASP A 414 -27.66 5.69 23.39
C ASP A 414 -27.06 6.98 23.98
N ARG A 415 -26.36 6.87 25.11
CA ARG A 415 -25.66 8.02 25.71
C ARG A 415 -24.56 8.57 24.82
N THR A 416 -23.77 7.69 24.21
CA THR A 416 -22.63 8.07 23.37
C THR A 416 -23.09 8.72 22.07
N LEU A 417 -24.17 8.22 21.46
CA LEU A 417 -24.75 8.76 20.23
C LEU A 417 -25.45 10.09 20.46
N ASN A 418 -26.14 10.27 21.59
CA ASN A 418 -26.73 11.55 21.97
C ASN A 418 -25.65 12.61 22.26
N GLU A 419 -24.53 12.24 22.88
CA GLU A 419 -23.40 13.17 23.04
C GLU A 419 -22.78 13.55 21.69
N MET A 420 -22.64 12.60 20.76
CA MET A 420 -22.18 12.92 19.39
C MET A 420 -23.14 13.82 18.64
N GLU A 421 -24.44 13.60 18.76
CA GLU A 421 -25.46 14.47 18.17
C GLU A 421 -25.31 15.91 18.69
N ARG A 422 -25.14 16.12 19.99
CA ARG A 422 -24.93 17.45 20.58
C ARG A 422 -23.64 18.11 20.10
N LEU A 423 -22.59 17.32 19.88
CA LEU A 423 -21.31 17.80 19.38
C LEU A 423 -21.32 18.13 17.89
N LEU A 424 -22.22 17.53 17.11
CA LEU A 424 -22.39 17.82 15.68
C LEU A 424 -23.42 18.93 15.44
N CYS A 425 -24.44 19.04 16.29
CA CYS A 425 -25.54 19.99 16.16
C CYS A 425 -25.60 20.89 17.40
N THR A 426 -24.96 22.06 17.32
CA THR A 426 -24.90 22.96 18.48
C THR A 426 -26.22 23.64 18.82
N ASP A 427 -27.16 23.79 17.87
CA ASP A 427 -28.48 24.39 18.09
C ASP A 427 -29.51 23.91 17.03
N GLY A 428 -29.51 22.61 16.72
CA GLY A 428 -30.49 21.97 15.82
C GLY A 428 -30.45 22.37 14.33
N ILE A 429 -29.65 23.38 13.94
CA ILE A 429 -29.58 23.86 12.55
C ILE A 429 -28.14 24.12 12.07
N ASN A 430 -27.24 24.60 12.94
CA ASN A 430 -25.86 24.91 12.55
C ASN A 430 -24.90 23.77 12.89
N VAL A 431 -24.39 23.13 11.83
CA VAL A 431 -23.36 22.09 11.90
C VAL A 431 -21.99 22.75 11.78
N SER A 432 -21.13 22.56 12.77
CA SER A 432 -19.77 23.11 12.76
C SER A 432 -18.87 22.33 11.81
N VAL A 433 -18.35 23.00 10.78
CA VAL A 433 -17.43 22.43 9.78
C VAL A 433 -16.20 21.78 10.44
N PHE A 434 -15.75 22.33 11.58
CA PHE A 434 -14.60 21.79 12.29
C PHE A 434 -14.90 20.45 12.98
N GLU A 435 -16.08 20.32 13.59
CA GLU A 435 -16.52 19.09 14.25
C GLU A 435 -16.85 17.99 13.23
N GLN A 436 -17.40 18.35 12.07
CA GLN A 436 -17.55 17.46 10.92
C GLN A 436 -16.21 16.94 10.40
N ASN A 437 -15.21 17.82 10.24
CA ASN A 437 -13.87 17.43 9.81
C ASN A 437 -13.20 16.50 10.84
N ALA A 438 -13.39 16.74 12.13
CA ALA A 438 -12.92 15.85 13.18
C ALA A 438 -13.59 14.47 13.10
N PHE A 439 -14.90 14.41 12.92
CA PHE A 439 -15.67 13.18 12.72
C PHE A 439 -15.19 12.40 11.47
N ALA A 440 -15.01 13.09 10.35
CA ALA A 440 -14.50 12.50 9.10
C ALA A 440 -13.07 11.94 9.25
N SER A 441 -12.17 12.71 9.89
CA SER A 441 -10.76 12.32 10.08
C SER A 441 -10.57 11.08 10.98
N CYS A 442 -11.57 10.76 11.80
CA CYS A 442 -11.56 9.61 12.70
C CYS A 442 -12.32 8.40 12.14
N GLU A 443 -12.55 8.36 10.81
CA GLU A 443 -13.37 7.34 10.14
C GLU A 443 -14.80 7.23 10.73
N GLY A 444 -15.36 8.33 11.26
CA GLY A 444 -16.64 8.33 11.97
C GLY A 444 -17.77 7.73 11.15
N LEU A 445 -17.87 8.08 9.86
CA LEU A 445 -18.85 7.50 8.93
C LEU A 445 -18.74 5.98 8.84
N LYS A 446 -17.52 5.44 8.75
CA LYS A 446 -17.29 3.99 8.62
C LYS A 446 -17.71 3.26 9.89
N ILE A 447 -17.39 3.80 11.07
CA ILE A 447 -17.80 3.23 12.37
C ILE A 447 -19.34 3.21 12.48
N MET A 448 -20.00 4.26 12.01
CA MET A 448 -21.46 4.36 12.00
C MET A 448 -22.10 3.39 11.01
N CYS A 449 -21.54 3.23 9.80
CA CYS A 449 -21.99 2.23 8.85
C CYS A 449 -21.77 0.79 9.35
N GLU A 450 -20.66 0.51 10.03
CA GLU A 450 -20.43 -0.79 10.68
C GLU A 450 -21.49 -1.09 11.74
N LEU A 451 -21.84 -0.07 12.54
CA LEU A 451 -22.92 -0.17 13.52
C LEU A 451 -24.27 -0.43 12.87
N LEU A 452 -24.62 0.32 11.82
CA LEU A 452 -25.88 0.13 11.07
C LEU A 452 -25.98 -1.21 10.38
N ASN A 453 -24.91 -1.67 9.70
CA ASN A 453 -24.89 -2.98 9.07
C ASN A 453 -25.11 -4.09 10.10
N LYS A 454 -24.50 -3.97 11.28
CA LYS A 454 -24.71 -4.95 12.34
C LYS A 454 -26.15 -4.98 12.84
N ILE A 455 -26.80 -3.81 12.92
CA ILE A 455 -28.23 -3.70 13.27
C ILE A 455 -29.09 -4.38 12.20
N VAL A 456 -28.77 -4.19 10.92
CA VAL A 456 -29.49 -4.78 9.77
C VAL A 456 -29.28 -6.30 9.64
N GLU A 457 -28.11 -6.81 10.01
CA GLU A 457 -27.78 -8.25 9.96
C GLU A 457 -28.52 -9.09 11.01
N THR A 458 -29.09 -8.45 12.04
CA THR A 458 -29.95 -9.12 13.02
C THR A 458 -31.20 -9.68 12.31
N LYS A 459 -31.24 -11.00 12.07
CA LYS A 459 -32.20 -11.71 11.19
C LYS A 459 -33.68 -11.35 11.43
N LYS A 460 -34.45 -11.37 10.33
CA LYS A 460 -35.88 -11.04 10.12
C LYS A 460 -36.91 -11.55 11.15
N ASP A 461 -36.58 -12.51 12.01
CA ASP A 461 -37.52 -13.14 12.96
C ASP A 461 -37.35 -12.68 14.41
N LYS A 462 -36.49 -11.69 14.69
CA LYS A 462 -36.32 -11.13 16.05
C LYS A 462 -36.38 -9.61 16.03
N LEU A 463 -37.16 -9.03 16.95
CA LEU A 463 -37.27 -7.58 17.18
C LEU A 463 -35.87 -6.94 17.22
N CYS A 464 -35.70 -5.84 16.48
CA CYS A 464 -34.50 -5.02 16.52
C CYS A 464 -34.17 -4.68 17.99
N PRO A 465 -32.98 -5.04 18.50
CA PRO A 465 -32.67 -4.90 19.92
C PRO A 465 -32.43 -3.45 20.35
N ILE A 466 -32.65 -2.45 19.49
CA ILE A 466 -32.25 -1.06 19.74
C ILE A 466 -33.46 -0.14 19.83
N PRO A 467 -33.52 0.78 20.82
CA PRO A 467 -34.55 1.80 20.91
C PRO A 467 -34.62 2.69 19.65
N ASN A 468 -35.83 3.02 19.19
CA ASN A 468 -36.08 3.93 18.06
C ASN A 468 -35.31 5.26 18.18
N LYS A 469 -35.12 5.74 19.41
CA LYS A 469 -34.37 6.96 19.70
C LYS A 469 -32.90 6.88 19.27
N THR A 470 -32.25 5.74 19.53
CA THR A 470 -30.86 5.51 19.15
C THR A 470 -30.72 5.44 17.62
N LEU A 471 -31.69 4.85 16.92
CA LEU A 471 -31.73 4.83 15.44
C LEU A 471 -31.87 6.24 14.84
N ILE A 472 -32.70 7.09 15.45
CA ILE A 472 -32.87 8.49 15.03
C ILE A 472 -31.55 9.25 15.18
N HIS A 473 -30.81 9.05 16.28
CA HIS A 473 -29.51 9.67 16.51
C HIS A 473 -28.45 9.21 15.50
N LEU A 474 -28.47 7.93 15.08
CA LEU A 474 -27.56 7.40 14.06
C LEU A 474 -27.73 8.12 12.71
N LEU A 475 -28.97 8.34 12.28
CA LEU A 475 -29.25 9.04 11.03
C LEU A 475 -28.93 10.54 11.07
N LEU A 476 -29.12 11.17 12.23
CA LEU A 476 -28.80 12.58 12.39
C LEU A 476 -27.30 12.84 12.35
N ALA A 477 -26.47 11.90 12.84
CA ALA A 477 -25.03 11.95 12.68
C ALA A 477 -24.57 11.78 11.22
N GLU A 478 -25.31 11.00 10.41
CA GLU A 478 -25.06 10.82 8.97
C GLU A 478 -25.49 12.03 8.12
N ASN A 479 -26.48 12.81 8.58
CA ASN A 479 -26.97 14.04 7.93
C ASN A 479 -26.01 15.25 8.07
N THR A 480 -24.70 15.02 8.23
CA THR A 480 -23.70 16.10 8.29
C THR A 480 -23.23 16.47 6.87
N PRO A 481 -23.67 17.60 6.29
CA PRO A 481 -23.31 17.97 4.92
C PRO A 481 -21.80 18.21 4.81
N GLY A 482 -21.16 17.58 3.82
CA GLY A 482 -19.74 17.77 3.50
C GLY A 482 -18.80 16.58 3.76
N VAL A 483 -19.30 15.47 4.31
CA VAL A 483 -18.46 14.31 4.70
C VAL A 483 -18.42 13.17 3.65
N ILE A 484 -19.23 13.22 2.58
CA ILE A 484 -19.38 12.09 1.65
C ILE A 484 -18.92 12.43 0.22
N SER A 485 -17.92 11.69 -0.29
CA SER A 485 -17.58 11.64 -1.72
C SER A 485 -18.58 10.74 -2.46
N SER A 486 -18.99 11.15 -3.67
CA SER A 486 -20.12 10.60 -4.45
C SER A 486 -20.18 9.07 -4.59
N ARG A 487 -19.06 8.34 -4.50
CA ARG A 487 -19.06 6.85 -4.60
C ARG A 487 -19.37 6.10 -3.31
N LYS A 488 -19.30 6.73 -2.13
CA LYS A 488 -19.67 6.12 -0.84
C LYS A 488 -21.14 6.37 -0.47
N TYR A 489 -21.80 7.30 -1.17
CA TYR A 489 -23.20 7.67 -0.95
C TYR A 489 -24.15 6.51 -1.30
N ASP A 490 -23.92 5.82 -2.42
CA ASP A 490 -24.81 4.76 -2.91
C ASP A 490 -24.88 3.53 -2.00
N SER A 491 -23.76 3.13 -1.38
CA SER A 491 -23.75 1.97 -0.46
C SER A 491 -24.45 2.29 0.86
N VAL A 492 -24.39 3.54 1.30
CA VAL A 492 -25.00 4.03 2.54
C VAL A 492 -26.51 4.19 2.33
N ILE A 493 -26.94 4.81 1.23
CA ILE A 493 -28.37 4.88 0.85
C ILE A 493 -28.96 3.47 0.70
N ALA A 494 -28.23 2.52 0.11
CA ALA A 494 -28.69 1.14 -0.02
C ALA A 494 -28.84 0.44 1.34
N GLY A 495 -27.96 0.72 2.31
CA GLY A 495 -28.06 0.24 3.69
C GLY A 495 -29.26 0.84 4.43
N ILE A 496 -29.45 2.16 4.33
CA ILE A 496 -30.57 2.88 4.93
C ILE A 496 -31.90 2.41 4.35
N SER A 497 -31.98 2.21 3.03
CA SER A 497 -33.19 1.71 2.35
C SER A 497 -33.53 0.29 2.79
N LYS A 498 -32.52 -0.59 2.97
CA LYS A 498 -32.71 -1.93 3.52
C LYS A 498 -33.16 -1.90 4.98
N HIS A 499 -32.62 -0.99 5.79
CA HIS A 499 -33.02 -0.84 7.19
C HIS A 499 -34.45 -0.27 7.31
N LEU A 500 -34.81 0.74 6.52
CA LEU A 500 -36.19 1.24 6.40
C LEU A 500 -37.16 0.11 6.08
N ALA A 501 -36.83 -0.69 5.06
CA ALA A 501 -37.65 -1.81 4.65
C ALA A 501 -37.76 -2.84 5.79
N CYS A 502 -36.70 -3.06 6.58
CA CYS A 502 -36.76 -3.94 7.74
C CYS A 502 -37.65 -3.37 8.85
N VAL A 503 -37.49 -2.09 9.21
CA VAL A 503 -38.27 -1.41 10.25
C VAL A 503 -39.75 -1.34 9.88
N ILE A 504 -40.07 -0.98 8.63
CA ILE A 504 -41.44 -0.99 8.10
C ILE A 504 -42.02 -2.40 8.21
N ASN A 505 -41.29 -3.42 7.77
CA ASN A 505 -41.74 -4.81 7.91
C ASN A 505 -41.96 -5.20 9.37
N THR A 506 -41.04 -4.89 10.29
CA THR A 506 -41.20 -5.20 11.72
C THR A 506 -42.42 -4.49 12.32
N VAL A 507 -42.66 -3.22 11.99
CA VAL A 507 -43.86 -2.48 12.46
C VAL A 507 -45.14 -3.06 11.86
N CYS A 508 -45.13 -3.46 10.59
CA CYS A 508 -46.25 -4.14 9.94
C CYS A 508 -46.53 -5.55 10.53
N TYR A 509 -45.49 -6.32 10.86
CA TYR A 509 -45.62 -7.62 11.55
C TYR A 509 -46.02 -7.47 13.03
N SER A 510 -45.67 -6.36 13.68
CA SER A 510 -46.11 -6.06 15.04
C SER A 510 -47.58 -5.63 15.09
N SER A 511 -48.12 -5.07 14.00
CA SER A 511 -49.52 -4.67 13.84
C SER A 511 -50.50 -5.81 14.09
N THR A 512 -50.15 -7.04 13.70
CA THR A 512 -50.98 -8.23 13.91
C THR A 512 -50.93 -8.76 15.34
N ALA A 513 -50.00 -8.29 16.18
CA ALA A 513 -49.81 -8.75 17.56
C ALA A 513 -50.06 -7.67 18.63
N MET A 514 -50.15 -6.39 18.27
CA MET A 514 -50.31 -5.28 19.23
C MET A 514 -51.78 -4.93 19.49
N VAL A 515 -52.18 -4.99 20.77
CA VAL A 515 -53.54 -4.70 21.24
C VAL A 515 -53.78 -3.19 21.48
N ASP A 516 -52.71 -2.39 21.66
CA ASP A 516 -52.81 -0.95 21.92
C ASP A 516 -52.60 -0.09 20.65
N ARG A 517 -53.68 0.55 20.20
CA ARG A 517 -53.69 1.42 19.01
C ARG A 517 -52.89 2.71 19.18
N VAL A 518 -52.67 3.19 20.41
CA VAL A 518 -51.95 4.46 20.63
C VAL A 518 -50.46 4.26 20.40
N GLU A 519 -49.90 3.19 20.95
CA GLU A 519 -48.49 2.84 20.77
C GLU A 519 -48.17 2.49 19.31
N PHE A 520 -49.08 1.78 18.64
CA PHE A 520 -48.97 1.48 17.21
C PHE A 520 -48.94 2.77 16.36
N ASN A 521 -49.87 3.70 16.58
CA ASN A 521 -49.91 4.96 15.84
C ASN A 521 -48.67 5.82 16.11
N GLN A 522 -48.15 5.84 17.34
CA GLN A 522 -46.92 6.56 17.65
C GLN A 522 -45.72 5.98 16.90
N ARG A 523 -45.59 4.64 16.85
CA ARG A 523 -44.53 3.96 16.09
C ARG A 523 -44.66 4.18 14.59
N VAL A 524 -45.87 4.19 14.03
CA VAL A 524 -46.12 4.51 12.62
C VAL A 524 -45.76 5.96 12.32
N GLN A 525 -46.12 6.91 13.17
CA GLN A 525 -45.74 8.32 13.02
C GLN A 525 -44.22 8.54 13.13
N ASP A 526 -43.54 7.76 13.97
CA ASP A 526 -42.07 7.78 14.06
C ASP A 526 -41.43 7.22 12.78
N VAL A 527 -41.98 6.14 12.20
CA VAL A 527 -41.54 5.59 10.91
C VAL A 527 -41.83 6.52 9.73
N ILE A 528 -42.97 7.22 9.72
CA ILE A 528 -43.29 8.21 8.69
C ILE A 528 -42.36 9.42 8.79
N ARG A 529 -42.10 9.93 10.01
CA ARG A 529 -41.10 10.99 10.23
C ARG A 529 -39.69 10.55 9.82
N TYR A 530 -39.36 9.28 10.08
CA TYR A 530 -38.11 8.63 9.67
C TYR A 530 -37.98 8.55 8.14
N ALA A 531 -39.02 8.09 7.44
CA ALA A 531 -39.05 8.01 5.98
C ALA A 531 -38.98 9.39 5.32
N ASN A 532 -39.71 10.38 5.84
CA ASN A 532 -39.72 11.73 5.28
C ASN A 532 -38.36 12.43 5.41
N ARG A 533 -37.63 12.23 6.51
CA ARG A 533 -36.26 12.78 6.66
C ARG A 533 -35.27 12.15 5.68
N ILE A 534 -35.47 10.89 5.32
CA ILE A 534 -34.63 10.16 4.36
C ILE A 534 -35.01 10.50 2.91
N PHE A 535 -36.28 10.77 2.63
CA PHE A 535 -36.70 11.28 1.31
C PHE A 535 -36.23 12.72 1.05
N GLN A 536 -36.17 13.57 2.09
CA GLN A 536 -35.54 14.90 1.96
C GLN A 536 -34.03 14.82 1.62
N PHE A 537 -33.38 13.69 1.91
CA PHE A 537 -31.96 13.41 1.65
C PHE A 537 -31.68 12.90 0.23
N SER A 538 -32.66 12.33 -0.49
CA SER A 538 -32.44 11.86 -1.88
C SER A 538 -32.56 12.98 -2.93
N TYR A 539 -32.95 14.18 -2.51
CA TYR A 539 -33.22 15.33 -3.39
C TYR A 539 -32.11 16.41 -3.35
N TYR A 540 -31.11 16.24 -2.48
CA TYR A 540 -29.86 17.01 -2.39
C TYR A 540 -28.67 16.07 -2.60
#